data_AF-A0A2G9G7H5-F1
#
_entry.id   AF-A0A2G9G7H5-F1
#
_cell.length_a   1.000
_cell.length_b   1.000
_cell.length_c   1.000
_cell.angle_alpha   90.00
_cell.angle_beta   90.00
_cell.angle_gamma   90.00
#
_symmetry.space_group_name_H-M   'P 1'
#
loop_
_entity.id
_entity.type
_entity.pdbx_description
1 polymer ?
#
loop_
_entity_poly.entity_id
_entity_poly.type
_entity_poly.pdbx_seq_one_letter_code
_entity_poly.pdbx_strand_id
1 'polypeptide(L)'
;MDFDEKKNHDIKNTALSQLSNMNTDKTMAQYNADARLMAEFEESDVSGKLFNYSKSVPHAPKTMTTEEEMIAYLSKIQRGGIVQPFGCMLAIQEPSFDIIGFSENCIDMLGLKNLVDGKNLMGLIGIDARTLFTPSSRAPLAIAVASREISFLNPIWVHSKSDHRPFYAILHRIDVGIVMDLEPAHSGDPEMVHAGAVQSQKLAVQAISRLQSLPGGDVGLLCDTVVEDVQKLRGYDRVMVYKFHEDDHGEVVSEIRRSDLDPYLGLHYPATDIPQAARFLFKQNHVRMICDCNALPVKIIQSEELKQPLCLVNSTLRSPHGCHTQYMANMGSIASLVMAIVVNNGDLMKLWGLVVCHHTSPRYVPFPLRYACEFLMQAFGLQLHMELQLASQMAEKKILQMQTLLCDMLLRDAPFGIMTQSPSIMDLVKCDGAALYYGGECWFIGVTPTEAQLKDIAEWLLTSHGDSTGLSTDGLTEAGYLGAALLGDAVCGMAAARINSTDFLFWFRSHTATEIKWGGAKHHPEDKDDRGKMHPRSSFNAFLEVVKSRSLPWETGEINAIHSLQLIMRDSFQEIKENGPKLAIHA
;
A
#
# COMPACT_ATOMS: atom_id res chain seq x y z
N MET A 1 -24.07 32.82 -18.70
CA MET A 1 -22.74 32.17 -18.60
C MET A 1 -22.27 32.02 -17.15
N ASP A 2 -22.67 32.86 -16.19
CA ASP A 2 -22.20 32.75 -14.79
C ASP A 2 -23.01 31.83 -13.84
N PHE A 3 -24.10 31.21 -14.30
CA PHE A 3 -24.93 30.33 -13.45
C PHE A 3 -24.61 28.84 -13.58
N ASP A 4 -24.02 28.40 -14.71
CA ASP A 4 -23.66 26.98 -14.92
C ASP A 4 -22.26 26.61 -14.38
N GLU A 5 -21.35 27.58 -14.25
CA GLU A 5 -20.04 27.35 -13.61
C GLU A 5 -20.18 27.09 -12.10
N LYS A 6 -21.10 27.79 -11.41
CA LYS A 6 -21.35 27.57 -9.97
C LYS A 6 -21.91 26.19 -9.67
N LYS A 7 -22.83 25.69 -10.50
CA LYS A 7 -23.48 24.38 -10.29
C LYS A 7 -22.52 23.21 -10.55
N ASN A 8 -21.63 23.33 -11.53
CA ASN A 8 -20.56 22.36 -11.78
C ASN A 8 -19.47 22.39 -10.69
N HIS A 9 -19.21 23.55 -10.08
CA HIS A 9 -18.25 23.68 -8.98
C HIS A 9 -18.77 23.05 -7.68
N ASP A 10 -20.07 23.18 -7.40
CA ASP A 10 -20.71 22.62 -6.21
C ASP A 10 -20.87 21.09 -6.30
N ILE A 11 -21.16 20.52 -7.49
CA ILE A 11 -21.26 19.06 -7.68
C ILE A 11 -19.88 18.40 -7.53
N LYS A 12 -18.81 19.01 -8.07
CA LYS A 12 -17.43 18.52 -7.87
C LYS A 12 -17.01 18.56 -6.40
N ASN A 13 -17.33 19.64 -5.68
CA ASN A 13 -17.02 19.75 -4.24
C ASN A 13 -17.83 18.77 -3.39
N THR A 14 -19.08 18.47 -3.76
CA THR A 14 -19.91 17.49 -3.05
C THR A 14 -19.43 16.05 -3.28
N ALA A 15 -19.01 15.71 -4.51
CA ALA A 15 -18.40 14.42 -4.80
C ALA A 15 -17.03 14.25 -4.13
N LEU A 16 -16.17 15.28 -4.15
CA LEU A 16 -14.87 15.28 -3.48
C LEU A 16 -14.98 15.17 -1.95
N SER A 17 -15.98 15.82 -1.34
CA SER A 17 -16.26 15.72 0.10
C SER A 17 -16.88 14.38 0.51
N GLN A 18 -17.71 13.78 -0.34
CA GLN A 18 -18.22 12.42 -0.12
C GLN A 18 -17.12 11.37 -0.29
N LEU A 19 -16.24 11.52 -1.29
CA LEU A 19 -15.04 10.69 -1.46
C LEU A 19 -14.06 10.86 -0.31
N SER A 20 -13.84 12.08 0.20
CA SER A 20 -12.97 12.32 1.36
C SER A 20 -13.55 11.71 2.64
N ASN A 21 -14.86 11.82 2.86
CA ASN A 21 -15.53 11.23 4.02
C ASN A 21 -15.52 9.70 3.96
N MET A 22 -15.81 9.10 2.80
CA MET A 22 -15.72 7.65 2.63
C MET A 22 -14.31 7.11 2.82
N ASN A 23 -13.29 7.85 2.39
CA ASN A 23 -11.90 7.45 2.60
C ASN A 23 -11.51 7.53 4.09
N THR A 24 -12.02 8.53 4.81
CA THR A 24 -11.80 8.70 6.25
C THR A 24 -12.46 7.57 7.05
N ASP A 25 -13.69 7.18 6.69
CA ASP A 25 -14.42 6.08 7.34
C ASP A 25 -13.73 4.71 7.12
N LYS A 26 -13.25 4.44 5.89
CA LYS A 26 -12.48 3.22 5.59
C LYS A 26 -11.16 3.17 6.37
N THR A 27 -10.48 4.30 6.44
CA THR A 27 -9.23 4.47 7.18
C THR A 27 -9.43 4.18 8.67
N MET A 28 -10.48 4.73 9.28
CA MET A 28 -10.81 4.47 10.68
C MET A 28 -11.21 3.01 10.93
N ALA A 29 -11.96 2.39 10.00
CA ALA A 29 -12.32 0.98 10.11
C ALA A 29 -11.07 0.08 10.10
N GLN A 30 -10.07 0.40 9.28
CA GLN A 30 -8.81 -0.36 9.24
C GLN A 30 -7.99 -0.18 10.51
N TYR A 31 -7.87 1.05 11.04
CA TYR A 31 -7.21 1.29 12.33
C TYR A 31 -7.84 0.47 13.47
N ASN A 32 -9.17 0.41 13.49
CA ASN A 32 -9.90 -0.36 14.49
C ASN A 32 -9.61 -1.87 14.37
N ALA A 33 -9.57 -2.39 13.14
CA ALA A 33 -9.21 -3.79 12.89
C ALA A 33 -7.77 -4.11 13.34
N ASP A 34 -6.82 -3.24 13.01
CA ASP A 34 -5.40 -3.41 13.37
C ASP A 34 -5.19 -3.36 14.89
N ALA A 35 -5.78 -2.37 15.56
CA ALA A 35 -5.67 -2.19 17.01
C ALA A 35 -6.23 -3.40 17.76
N ARG A 36 -7.38 -3.92 17.31
CA ARG A 36 -8.00 -5.12 17.88
C ARG A 36 -7.16 -6.36 17.69
N LEU A 37 -6.65 -6.60 16.48
CA LEU A 37 -5.77 -7.74 16.19
C LEU A 37 -4.53 -7.74 17.09
N MET A 38 -3.95 -6.57 17.31
CA MET A 38 -2.79 -6.41 18.19
C MET A 38 -3.14 -6.66 19.66
N ALA A 39 -4.26 -6.12 20.14
CA ALA A 39 -4.72 -6.34 21.51
C ALA A 39 -5.02 -7.84 21.78
N GLU A 40 -5.73 -8.51 20.86
CA GLU A 40 -6.03 -9.94 20.94
C GLU A 40 -4.74 -10.79 20.95
N PHE A 41 -3.73 -10.43 20.14
CA PHE A 41 -2.44 -11.12 20.13
C PHE A 41 -1.69 -10.97 21.45
N GLU A 42 -1.66 -9.78 22.04
CA GLU A 42 -0.98 -9.57 23.32
C GLU A 42 -1.70 -10.23 24.49
N GLU A 43 -3.03 -10.16 24.53
CA GLU A 43 -3.80 -10.88 25.55
C GLU A 43 -3.53 -12.39 25.44
N SER A 44 -3.34 -12.91 24.24
CA SER A 44 -2.97 -14.32 24.03
C SER A 44 -1.63 -14.68 24.66
N ASP A 45 -0.63 -13.79 24.54
CA ASP A 45 0.72 -14.00 25.09
C ASP A 45 0.72 -13.93 26.62
N VAL A 46 -0.07 -13.02 27.20
CA VAL A 46 -0.19 -12.85 28.67
C VAL A 46 -1.08 -13.91 29.32
N SER A 47 -2.23 -14.23 28.72
CA SER A 47 -3.22 -15.14 29.28
C SER A 47 -2.97 -16.61 28.96
N GLY A 48 -2.06 -16.89 28.00
CA GLY A 48 -1.85 -18.23 27.44
C GLY A 48 -3.04 -18.77 26.63
N LYS A 49 -4.07 -17.95 26.38
CA LYS A 49 -5.20 -18.30 25.51
C LYS A 49 -4.78 -18.23 24.04
N LEU A 50 -5.45 -19.01 23.19
CA LEU A 50 -5.10 -19.17 21.78
C LEU A 50 -5.58 -17.97 20.94
N PHE A 51 -4.70 -17.39 20.12
CA PHE A 51 -5.04 -16.36 19.13
C PHE A 51 -5.48 -16.99 17.79
N ASN A 52 -6.63 -16.58 17.24
CA ASN A 52 -7.13 -17.10 15.96
C ASN A 52 -7.25 -15.99 14.92
N TYR A 53 -6.23 -15.87 14.08
CA TYR A 53 -6.17 -14.87 13.00
C TYR A 53 -7.30 -15.02 11.98
N SER A 54 -7.69 -16.26 11.62
CA SER A 54 -8.69 -16.54 10.58
C SER A 54 -10.12 -16.11 10.95
N LYS A 55 -10.43 -15.98 12.24
CA LYS A 55 -11.73 -15.47 12.73
C LYS A 55 -11.78 -13.94 12.79
N SER A 56 -10.63 -13.28 12.82
CA SER A 56 -10.53 -11.83 12.99
C SER A 56 -10.47 -11.06 11.66
N VAL A 57 -10.33 -11.76 10.51
CA VAL A 57 -10.16 -11.16 9.17
C VAL A 57 -11.41 -11.15 8.27
N PRO A 58 -12.39 -12.11 8.29
CA PRO A 58 -13.40 -12.13 7.22
C PRO A 58 -14.50 -11.07 7.37
N HIS A 59 -14.77 -10.61 8.60
CA HIS A 59 -15.82 -9.63 8.88
C HIS A 59 -15.41 -8.82 10.10
N ALA A 60 -14.75 -7.66 9.92
CA ALA A 60 -14.62 -6.70 11.00
C ALA A 60 -16.05 -6.27 11.41
N PRO A 61 -16.55 -6.61 12.61
CA PRO A 61 -17.85 -6.15 13.04
C PRO A 61 -17.79 -4.61 13.20
N LYS A 62 -18.86 -3.91 12.82
CA LYS A 62 -19.02 -2.44 12.90
C LYS A 62 -18.95 -1.86 14.33
N THR A 63 -18.57 -2.65 15.32
CA THR A 63 -18.35 -2.20 16.70
C THR A 63 -17.02 -1.45 16.76
N MET A 64 -17.09 -0.16 17.07
CA MET A 64 -15.93 0.69 17.29
C MET A 64 -15.09 0.17 18.46
N THR A 65 -13.80 -0.09 18.22
CA THR A 65 -12.78 -0.14 19.27
C THR A 65 -12.73 1.20 19.98
N THR A 66 -12.31 1.21 21.25
CA THR A 66 -12.25 2.46 22.02
C THR A 66 -11.07 3.31 21.53
N GLU A 67 -11.18 4.64 21.64
CA GLU A 67 -10.08 5.56 21.32
C GLU A 67 -8.79 5.22 22.10
N GLU A 68 -8.96 4.67 23.31
CA GLU A 68 -7.87 4.18 24.16
C GLU A 68 -7.09 3.02 23.54
N GLU A 69 -7.76 2.07 22.87
CA GLU A 69 -7.12 0.93 22.20
C GLU A 69 -6.29 1.38 21.00
N MET A 70 -6.78 2.35 20.23
CA MET A 70 -6.05 2.96 19.11
C MET A 70 -4.80 3.72 19.58
N ILE A 71 -4.92 4.53 20.64
CA ILE A 71 -3.79 5.26 21.22
C ILE A 71 -2.74 4.28 21.77
N ALA A 72 -3.17 3.22 22.46
CA ALA A 72 -2.28 2.20 22.97
C ALA A 72 -1.53 1.47 21.83
N TYR A 73 -2.24 1.10 20.76
CA TYR A 73 -1.68 0.48 19.57
C TYR A 73 -0.57 1.35 18.92
N LEU A 74 -0.87 2.62 18.64
CA LEU A 74 0.11 3.54 18.06
C LEU A 74 1.31 3.77 19.00
N SER A 75 1.04 3.97 20.29
CA SER A 75 2.07 4.17 21.30
C SER A 75 3.05 2.98 21.35
N LYS A 76 2.55 1.75 21.34
CA LYS A 76 3.40 0.54 21.39
C LYS A 76 4.30 0.39 20.18
N ILE A 77 3.82 0.71 18.98
CA ILE A 77 4.64 0.62 17.76
C ILE A 77 5.75 1.70 17.77
N GLN A 78 5.43 2.90 18.25
CA GLN A 78 6.35 4.03 18.27
C GLN A 78 7.34 4.01 19.45
N ARG A 79 6.91 3.50 20.61
CA ARG A 79 7.59 3.58 21.92
C ARG A 79 7.71 2.21 22.59
N GLY A 80 8.03 1.18 21.81
CA GLY A 80 8.06 -0.22 22.27
C GLY A 80 9.12 -0.54 23.34
N GLY A 81 10.09 0.35 23.60
CA GLY A 81 11.08 0.17 24.68
C GLY A 81 12.12 -0.93 24.42
N ILE A 82 12.20 -1.44 23.18
CA ILE A 82 13.10 -2.53 22.79
C ILE A 82 13.79 -2.27 21.44
N VAL A 83 15.04 -2.72 21.33
CA VAL A 83 15.88 -2.63 20.12
C VAL A 83 16.41 -4.00 19.70
N GLN A 84 16.85 -4.11 18.45
CA GLN A 84 17.50 -5.30 17.91
C GLN A 84 18.92 -5.45 18.45
N PRO A 85 19.41 -6.68 18.68
CA PRO A 85 20.68 -6.91 19.37
C PRO A 85 21.93 -6.70 18.51
N PHE A 86 21.81 -6.38 17.21
CA PHE A 86 22.97 -6.22 16.31
C PHE A 86 23.73 -4.90 16.53
N GLY A 87 23.12 -3.93 17.21
CA GLY A 87 23.73 -2.68 17.63
C GLY A 87 23.27 -2.32 19.04
N CYS A 88 23.67 -1.14 19.50
CA CYS A 88 23.22 -0.61 20.78
C CYS A 88 22.78 0.85 20.64
N MET A 89 21.95 1.33 21.55
CA MET A 89 21.31 2.65 21.45
C MET A 89 21.63 3.49 22.69
N LEU A 90 21.96 4.77 22.48
CA LEU A 90 22.05 5.79 23.52
C LEU A 90 21.04 6.91 23.23
N ALA A 91 20.32 7.36 24.23
CA ALA A 91 19.50 8.56 24.18
C ALA A 91 20.14 9.63 25.06
N ILE A 92 20.33 10.84 24.52
CA ILE A 92 21.02 11.95 25.17
C ILE A 92 20.15 13.21 25.21
N GLN A 93 20.33 14.00 26.26
CA GLN A 93 19.73 15.32 26.39
C GLN A 93 20.52 16.37 25.59
N GLU A 94 19.81 17.20 24.83
CA GLU A 94 20.39 18.37 24.15
C GLU A 94 20.29 19.59 25.10
N PRO A 95 21.36 20.40 25.29
CA PRO A 95 22.68 20.32 24.66
C PRO A 95 23.77 19.65 25.51
N SER A 96 23.43 19.11 26.69
CA SER A 96 24.44 18.66 27.68
C SER A 96 25.17 17.37 27.31
N PHE A 97 24.59 16.53 26.43
CA PHE A 97 25.01 15.15 26.13
C PHE A 97 24.81 14.16 27.28
N ASP A 98 24.06 14.55 28.31
CA ASP A 98 23.75 13.65 29.43
C ASP A 98 22.87 12.50 28.93
N ILE A 99 23.26 11.27 29.23
CA ILE A 99 22.50 10.09 28.84
C ILE A 99 21.20 10.05 29.63
N ILE A 100 20.07 10.00 28.92
CA ILE A 100 18.70 9.88 29.47
C ILE A 100 18.10 8.49 29.25
N GLY A 101 18.74 7.67 28.42
CA GLY A 101 18.41 6.26 28.25
C GLY A 101 19.43 5.53 27.40
N PHE A 102 19.47 4.21 27.49
CA PHE A 102 20.39 3.36 26.74
C PHE A 102 19.88 1.91 26.67
N SER A 103 20.31 1.14 25.70
CA SER A 103 19.98 -0.30 25.62
C SER A 103 20.89 -1.12 26.55
N GLU A 104 20.36 -2.18 27.17
CA GLU A 104 21.10 -3.02 28.13
C GLU A 104 22.45 -3.53 27.58
N ASN A 105 22.49 -3.84 26.29
CA ASN A 105 23.70 -4.33 25.61
C ASN A 105 24.77 -3.26 25.35
N CYS A 106 24.52 -1.97 25.61
CA CYS A 106 25.52 -0.90 25.47
C CYS A 106 26.77 -1.18 26.29
N ILE A 107 26.61 -1.73 27.51
CA ILE A 107 27.73 -1.97 28.43
C ILE A 107 28.73 -2.94 27.81
N ASP A 108 28.23 -4.02 27.19
CA ASP A 108 29.07 -5.03 26.53
C ASP A 108 29.59 -4.55 25.17
N MET A 109 28.73 -3.90 24.37
CA MET A 109 29.10 -3.44 23.02
C MET A 109 30.14 -2.33 23.05
N LEU A 110 30.07 -1.40 24.00
CA LEU A 110 31.05 -0.32 24.16
C LEU A 110 32.19 -0.68 25.12
N GLY A 111 32.27 -1.93 25.61
CA GLY A 111 33.36 -2.38 26.49
C GLY A 111 33.41 -1.65 27.83
N LEU A 112 32.27 -1.23 28.38
CA LEU A 112 32.14 -0.38 29.56
C LEU A 112 32.08 -1.15 30.89
N LYS A 113 32.49 -2.43 30.91
CA LYS A 113 32.43 -3.30 32.10
C LYS A 113 33.14 -2.72 33.33
N ASN A 114 34.12 -1.86 33.14
CA ASN A 114 34.86 -1.21 34.23
C ASN A 114 34.17 0.04 34.81
N LEU A 115 33.14 0.58 34.13
CA LEU A 115 32.42 1.80 34.53
C LEU A 115 31.14 1.51 35.30
N VAL A 116 30.61 0.28 35.20
CA VAL A 116 29.36 -0.12 35.86
C VAL A 116 29.70 -1.23 36.85
N ASP A 117 29.76 -0.87 38.14
CA ASP A 117 29.75 -1.89 39.20
C ASP A 117 28.47 -2.72 39.04
N GLY A 118 28.61 -4.04 38.90
CA GLY A 118 27.58 -4.99 38.44
C GLY A 118 26.28 -5.08 39.26
N LYS A 119 25.99 -4.11 40.12
CA LYS A 119 24.76 -3.96 40.90
C LYS A 119 23.90 -2.74 40.51
N ASN A 120 24.39 -1.78 39.71
CA ASN A 120 23.59 -0.59 39.34
C ASN A 120 23.42 -0.44 37.82
N LEU A 121 22.32 -1.00 37.31
CA LEU A 121 21.88 -0.87 35.92
C LEU A 121 21.54 0.57 35.50
N MET A 122 21.44 1.54 36.42
CA MET A 122 21.27 2.97 36.08
C MET A 122 22.61 3.71 35.88
N GLY A 123 23.74 3.01 35.94
CA GLY A 123 25.07 3.63 36.05
C GLY A 123 25.49 4.56 34.89
N LEU A 124 24.84 4.50 33.73
CA LEU A 124 25.15 5.41 32.60
C LEU A 124 24.26 6.67 32.57
N ILE A 125 23.13 6.68 33.26
CA ILE A 125 22.20 7.83 33.24
C ILE A 125 22.90 9.05 33.86
N GLY A 126 22.81 10.20 33.21
CA GLY A 126 23.43 11.46 33.63
C GLY A 126 24.93 11.57 33.30
N ILE A 127 25.55 10.55 32.71
CA ILE A 127 26.93 10.65 32.20
C ILE A 127 26.92 11.35 30.84
N ASP A 128 27.88 12.24 30.59
CA ASP A 128 28.13 12.81 29.27
C ASP A 128 28.56 11.71 28.29
N ALA A 129 27.72 11.41 27.30
CA ALA A 129 27.93 10.36 26.31
C ALA A 129 29.25 10.50 25.53
N ARG A 130 29.79 11.72 25.37
CA ARG A 130 31.06 11.96 24.66
C ARG A 130 32.26 11.34 25.38
N THR A 131 32.12 11.07 26.67
CA THR A 131 33.16 10.43 27.48
C THR A 131 33.34 8.94 27.15
N LEU A 132 32.31 8.31 26.55
CA LEU A 132 32.31 6.91 26.13
C LEU A 132 33.14 6.67 24.84
N PHE A 133 33.41 7.73 24.09
CA PHE A 133 34.14 7.66 22.82
C PHE A 133 35.53 8.30 22.89
N THR A 134 36.38 7.97 21.91
CA THR A 134 37.71 8.55 21.77
C THR A 134 37.63 10.08 21.58
N PRO A 135 38.68 10.85 21.95
CA PRO A 135 38.71 12.30 21.73
C PRO A 135 38.45 12.72 20.28
N SER A 136 38.91 11.94 19.30
CA SER A 136 38.67 12.19 17.87
C SER A 136 37.19 12.07 17.46
N SER A 137 36.41 11.27 18.19
CA SER A 137 34.97 11.07 17.93
C SER A 137 34.10 12.19 18.52
N ARG A 138 34.62 12.96 19.49
CA ARG A 138 33.82 13.96 20.23
C ARG A 138 33.44 15.17 19.39
N ALA A 139 34.37 15.71 18.61
CA ALA A 139 34.11 16.89 17.80
C ALA A 139 33.08 16.62 16.68
N PRO A 140 33.17 15.53 15.89
CA PRO A 140 32.13 15.17 14.93
C PRO A 140 30.74 15.01 15.56
N LEU A 141 30.65 14.33 16.72
CA LEU A 141 29.39 14.18 17.46
C LEU A 141 28.83 15.54 17.91
N ALA A 142 29.68 16.43 18.43
CA ALA A 142 29.28 17.77 18.84
C ALA A 142 28.76 18.62 17.67
N ILE A 143 29.44 18.57 16.53
CA ILE A 143 29.03 19.24 15.29
C ILE A 143 27.67 18.71 14.83
N ALA A 144 27.47 17.40 14.87
CA ALA A 144 26.21 16.81 14.43
C ALA A 144 25.04 17.21 15.31
N VAL A 145 25.15 17.07 16.63
CA VAL A 145 24.10 17.49 17.58
C VAL A 145 23.79 18.98 17.47
N ALA A 146 24.77 19.83 17.15
CA ALA A 146 24.54 21.26 16.92
C ALA A 146 23.89 21.58 15.56
N SER A 147 23.91 20.65 14.59
CA SER A 147 23.32 20.85 13.27
C SER A 147 21.80 20.82 13.32
N ARG A 148 21.13 21.73 12.61
CA ARG A 148 19.67 21.71 12.46
C ARG A 148 19.19 20.44 11.74
N GLU A 149 19.94 19.99 10.74
CA GLU A 149 19.64 18.81 9.94
C GLU A 149 20.68 17.72 10.25
N ILE A 150 20.48 17.01 11.35
CA ILE A 150 21.38 15.92 11.80
C ILE A 150 21.50 14.82 10.73
N SER A 151 20.38 14.50 10.06
CA SER A 151 20.31 13.36 9.15
C SER A 151 21.34 13.40 8.02
N PHE A 152 21.75 14.59 7.56
CA PHE A 152 22.78 14.76 6.52
C PHE A 152 24.21 14.44 6.96
N LEU A 153 24.43 14.39 8.28
CA LEU A 153 25.73 14.04 8.85
C LEU A 153 25.81 12.55 9.22
N ASN A 154 24.72 11.81 9.07
CA ASN A 154 24.71 10.37 9.30
C ASN A 154 25.31 9.61 8.11
N PRO A 155 26.06 8.52 8.35
CA PRO A 155 26.50 8.05 9.66
C PRO A 155 27.77 8.79 10.11
N ILE A 156 27.90 9.01 11.42
CA ILE A 156 29.12 9.56 12.03
C ILE A 156 30.00 8.41 12.46
N TRP A 157 31.28 8.46 12.10
CA TRP A 157 32.22 7.43 12.54
C TRP A 157 32.72 7.72 13.95
N VAL A 158 32.47 6.80 14.88
CA VAL A 158 32.91 6.91 16.27
C VAL A 158 33.68 5.66 16.70
N HIS A 159 34.58 5.82 17.66
CA HIS A 159 35.35 4.73 18.23
C HIS A 159 35.12 4.69 19.73
N SER A 160 34.84 3.49 20.26
CA SER A 160 34.77 3.27 21.70
C SER A 160 36.07 3.69 22.37
N LYS A 161 35.97 4.32 23.55
CA LYS A 161 37.16 4.72 24.32
C LYS A 161 37.86 3.52 24.96
N SER A 162 37.13 2.47 25.31
CA SER A 162 37.62 1.35 26.12
C SER A 162 38.50 0.39 25.30
N ASP A 163 38.03 0.04 24.11
CA ASP A 163 38.60 -1.02 23.26
C ASP A 163 38.81 -0.58 21.81
N HIS A 164 38.57 0.69 21.49
CA HIS A 164 38.73 1.27 20.15
C HIS A 164 37.90 0.60 19.05
N ARG A 165 36.84 -0.16 19.40
CA ARG A 165 35.93 -0.72 18.41
C ARG A 165 35.23 0.40 17.63
N PRO A 166 35.18 0.32 16.29
CA PRO A 166 34.53 1.32 15.45
C PRO A 166 33.01 1.08 15.35
N PHE A 167 32.25 2.16 15.30
CA PHE A 167 30.80 2.15 15.12
C PHE A 167 30.38 3.22 14.11
N TYR A 168 29.34 2.93 13.35
CA TYR A 168 28.50 3.95 12.74
C TYR A 168 27.54 4.46 13.79
N ALA A 169 27.60 5.76 14.10
CA ALA A 169 26.63 6.45 14.93
C ALA A 169 25.59 7.14 14.03
N ILE A 170 24.33 6.73 14.16
CA ILE A 170 23.19 7.28 13.43
C ILE A 170 22.34 8.06 14.42
N LEU A 171 22.31 9.38 14.27
CA LEU A 171 21.63 10.27 15.20
C LEU A 171 20.29 10.73 14.64
N HIS A 172 19.27 10.82 15.50
CA HIS A 172 17.98 11.41 15.15
C HIS A 172 17.35 12.09 16.36
N ARG A 173 16.73 13.25 16.12
CA ARG A 173 16.00 13.98 17.17
C ARG A 173 14.66 13.33 17.47
N ILE A 174 14.34 13.31 18.76
CA ILE A 174 13.07 12.87 19.32
C ILE A 174 12.49 13.99 20.21
N ASP A 175 11.32 13.76 20.78
CA ASP A 175 10.59 14.72 21.62
C ASP A 175 11.33 15.14 22.89
N VAL A 176 12.22 14.30 23.42
CA VAL A 176 12.92 14.54 24.69
C VAL A 176 14.45 14.70 24.55
N GLY A 177 14.99 14.66 23.32
CA GLY A 177 16.43 14.72 23.09
C GLY A 177 16.85 14.11 21.75
N ILE A 178 17.99 13.42 21.73
CA ILE A 178 18.54 12.75 20.55
C ILE A 178 18.78 11.28 20.86
N VAL A 179 18.36 10.41 19.95
CA VAL A 179 18.74 9.00 19.95
C VAL A 179 19.91 8.80 19.01
N MET A 180 20.89 8.03 19.46
CA MET A 180 22.11 7.64 18.78
C MET A 180 22.13 6.12 18.68
N ASP A 181 21.85 5.60 17.49
CA ASP A 181 22.00 4.18 17.17
C ASP A 181 23.45 3.89 16.80
N LEU A 182 24.05 2.91 17.46
CA LEU A 182 25.46 2.51 17.27
C LEU A 182 25.51 1.13 16.64
N GLU A 183 25.89 1.10 15.37
CA GLU A 183 26.05 -0.12 14.60
C GLU A 183 27.54 -0.48 14.52
N PRO A 184 27.97 -1.68 14.96
CA PRO A 184 29.36 -2.11 14.84
C PRO A 184 29.82 -2.06 13.38
N ALA A 185 30.94 -1.38 13.12
CA ALA A 185 31.60 -1.44 11.83
C ALA A 185 32.64 -2.58 11.85
N HIS A 186 32.63 -3.47 10.86
CA HIS A 186 33.57 -4.59 10.84
C HIS A 186 34.86 -4.21 10.13
N SER A 187 36.00 -4.66 10.66
CA SER A 187 37.33 -4.41 10.06
C SER A 187 37.53 -5.01 8.67
N GLY A 188 36.62 -5.88 8.23
CA GLY A 188 36.56 -6.49 6.90
C GLY A 188 35.36 -6.03 6.06
N ASP A 189 34.55 -5.08 6.52
CA ASP A 189 33.52 -4.49 5.67
C ASP A 189 34.24 -3.82 4.48
N PRO A 190 33.92 -4.17 3.23
CA PRO A 190 34.46 -3.49 2.06
C PRO A 190 34.31 -1.96 2.20
N GLU A 191 33.21 -1.55 2.85
CA GLU A 191 32.82 -0.17 3.13
C GLU A 191 33.66 0.53 4.22
N MET A 192 34.41 -0.21 5.04
CA MET A 192 35.36 0.39 5.98
C MET A 192 36.59 0.96 5.26
N VAL A 193 36.90 0.45 4.07
CA VAL A 193 37.84 1.08 3.15
C VAL A 193 37.06 2.14 2.38
N HIS A 194 37.55 3.39 2.31
CA HIS A 194 36.94 4.47 1.51
C HIS A 194 36.55 4.00 0.08
N ALA A 195 37.25 3.00 -0.46
CA ALA A 195 36.94 2.38 -1.75
C ALA A 195 35.61 1.60 -1.81
N GLY A 196 35.16 0.89 -0.76
CA GLY A 196 33.95 0.06 -0.84
C GLY A 196 32.65 0.84 -0.60
N ALA A 197 32.65 1.88 0.26
CA ALA A 197 31.50 2.76 0.40
C ALA A 197 31.27 3.55 -0.92
N VAL A 198 32.37 3.97 -1.57
CA VAL A 198 32.34 4.56 -2.92
C VAL A 198 31.84 3.55 -3.95
N GLN A 199 32.21 2.27 -3.85
CA GLN A 199 31.73 1.24 -4.77
C GLN A 199 30.23 0.98 -4.62
N SER A 200 29.71 0.90 -3.39
CA SER A 200 28.28 0.80 -3.07
C SER A 200 27.48 1.98 -3.63
N GLN A 201 27.99 3.20 -3.43
CA GLN A 201 27.40 4.42 -4.01
C GLN A 201 27.45 4.40 -5.54
N LYS A 202 28.58 3.94 -6.13
CA LYS A 202 28.73 3.82 -7.59
C LYS A 202 27.72 2.83 -8.17
N LEU A 203 27.49 1.69 -7.52
CA LEU A 203 26.48 0.73 -7.94
C LEU A 203 25.06 1.32 -7.85
N ALA A 204 24.77 2.10 -6.80
CA ALA A 204 23.50 2.82 -6.69
C ALA A 204 23.33 3.86 -7.81
N VAL A 205 24.37 4.65 -8.11
CA VAL A 205 24.36 5.61 -9.23
C VAL A 205 24.17 4.90 -10.58
N GLN A 206 24.81 3.75 -10.78
CA GLN A 206 24.62 2.94 -11.99
C GLN A 206 23.18 2.42 -12.10
N ALA A 207 22.60 1.94 -11.00
CA ALA A 207 21.20 1.51 -10.94
C ALA A 207 20.23 2.67 -11.23
N ILE A 208 20.48 3.85 -10.66
CA ILE A 208 19.69 5.06 -10.94
C ILE A 208 19.77 5.43 -12.42
N SER A 209 20.98 5.44 -13.01
CA SER A 209 21.17 5.72 -14.43
C SER A 209 20.48 4.69 -15.32
N ARG A 210 20.46 3.41 -14.92
CA ARG A 210 19.75 2.35 -15.62
C ARG A 210 18.24 2.60 -15.59
N LEU A 211 17.65 2.87 -14.42
CA LEU A 211 16.23 3.19 -14.27
C LEU A 211 15.81 4.39 -15.12
N GLN A 212 16.61 5.45 -15.12
CA GLN A 212 16.32 6.67 -15.90
C GLN A 212 16.47 6.49 -17.42
N SER A 213 17.20 5.46 -17.87
CA SER A 213 17.39 5.15 -19.29
C SER A 213 16.31 4.25 -19.88
N LEU A 214 15.40 3.73 -19.05
CA LEU A 214 14.34 2.86 -19.51
C LEU A 214 13.35 3.64 -20.41
N PRO A 215 12.83 3.00 -21.47
CA PRO A 215 11.72 3.58 -22.23
C PRO A 215 10.49 3.67 -21.32
N GLY A 216 9.75 4.77 -21.43
CA GLY A 216 8.51 4.92 -20.68
C GLY A 216 7.36 4.07 -21.24
N GLY A 217 6.29 3.94 -20.47
CA GLY A 217 5.07 3.20 -20.81
C GLY A 217 4.99 1.79 -20.25
N ASP A 218 5.94 1.36 -19.43
CA ASP A 218 5.97 0.02 -18.83
C ASP A 218 6.42 0.04 -17.35
N VAL A 219 5.43 0.08 -16.45
CA VAL A 219 5.67 -0.02 -15.00
C VAL A 219 6.22 -1.39 -14.60
N GLY A 220 5.89 -2.45 -15.34
CA GLY A 220 6.39 -3.80 -15.08
C GLY A 220 7.90 -3.88 -15.27
N LEU A 221 8.40 -3.39 -16.42
CA LEU A 221 9.83 -3.30 -16.70
C LEU A 221 10.59 -2.46 -15.65
N LEU A 222 9.96 -1.37 -15.18
CA LEU A 222 10.51 -0.54 -14.12
C LEU A 222 10.65 -1.34 -12.80
N CYS A 223 9.61 -2.09 -12.42
CA CYS A 223 9.60 -2.95 -11.25
C CYS A 223 10.64 -4.08 -11.35
N ASP A 224 10.75 -4.73 -12.50
CA ASP A 224 11.72 -5.81 -12.75
C ASP A 224 13.16 -5.29 -12.64
N THR A 225 13.42 -4.10 -13.19
CA THR A 225 14.74 -3.47 -13.11
C THR A 225 15.14 -3.16 -11.67
N VAL A 226 14.22 -2.65 -10.85
CA VAL A 226 14.55 -2.31 -9.45
C VAL A 226 14.82 -3.55 -8.59
N VAL A 227 14.06 -4.64 -8.77
CA VAL A 227 14.30 -5.87 -7.99
C VAL A 227 15.64 -6.50 -8.36
N GLU A 228 16.01 -6.48 -9.64
CA GLU A 228 17.33 -6.95 -10.09
C GLU A 228 18.47 -6.13 -9.49
N ASP A 229 18.38 -4.81 -9.55
CA ASP A 229 19.44 -3.93 -9.06
C ASP A 229 19.58 -4.01 -7.54
N VAL A 230 18.46 -4.06 -6.81
CA VAL A 230 18.47 -4.30 -5.36
C VAL A 230 19.02 -5.68 -5.02
N GLN A 231 18.67 -6.74 -5.76
CA GLN A 231 19.22 -8.07 -5.49
C GLN A 231 20.74 -8.10 -5.72
N LYS A 232 21.23 -7.50 -6.81
CA LYS A 232 22.67 -7.38 -7.10
C LYS A 232 23.42 -6.60 -6.01
N LEU A 233 22.82 -5.53 -5.49
CA LEU A 233 23.39 -4.71 -4.43
C LEU A 233 23.43 -5.43 -3.07
N ARG A 234 22.43 -6.25 -2.78
CA ARG A 234 22.14 -6.68 -1.39
C ARG A 234 22.32 -8.17 -1.15
N GLY A 235 22.26 -9.01 -2.18
CA GLY A 235 22.43 -10.46 -2.08
C GLY A 235 21.40 -11.14 -1.17
N TYR A 236 20.19 -10.58 -1.07
CA TYR A 236 19.07 -11.25 -0.39
C TYR A 236 18.57 -12.42 -1.24
N ASP A 237 17.99 -13.44 -0.59
CA ASP A 237 17.53 -14.65 -1.30
C ASP A 237 16.30 -14.36 -2.16
N ARG A 238 15.50 -13.35 -1.77
CA ARG A 238 14.33 -12.87 -2.49
C ARG A 238 14.26 -11.35 -2.41
N VAL A 239 13.94 -10.70 -3.52
CA VAL A 239 13.62 -9.28 -3.59
C VAL A 239 12.35 -9.13 -4.42
N MET A 240 11.40 -8.34 -3.94
CA MET A 240 10.09 -8.21 -4.58
C MET A 240 9.56 -6.78 -4.47
N VAL A 241 8.79 -6.37 -5.49
CA VAL A 241 7.94 -5.17 -5.41
C VAL A 241 6.56 -5.60 -4.92
N TYR A 242 6.16 -5.03 -3.80
CA TYR A 242 4.87 -5.21 -3.17
C TYR A 242 4.04 -3.93 -3.35
N LYS A 243 3.02 -3.97 -4.20
CA LYS A 243 2.16 -2.82 -4.53
C LYS A 243 0.94 -2.81 -3.63
N PHE A 244 0.56 -1.64 -3.09
CA PHE A 244 -0.72 -1.47 -2.40
C PHE A 244 -1.84 -1.13 -3.39
N HIS A 245 -3.00 -1.75 -3.22
CA HIS A 245 -4.24 -1.46 -3.94
C HIS A 245 -5.11 -0.46 -3.18
N GLU A 246 -6.26 -0.07 -3.75
CA GLU A 246 -7.12 0.99 -3.19
C GLU A 246 -7.74 0.66 -1.84
N ASP A 247 -7.94 -0.61 -1.55
CA ASP A 247 -8.41 -1.19 -0.29
C ASP A 247 -7.25 -1.59 0.64
N ASP A 248 -6.03 -1.09 0.37
CA ASP A 248 -4.80 -1.30 1.14
C ASP A 248 -4.31 -2.76 1.25
N HIS A 249 -4.96 -3.73 0.63
CA HIS A 249 -4.33 -5.03 0.39
C HIS A 249 -3.14 -4.84 -0.55
N GLY A 250 -2.21 -5.78 -0.56
CA GLY A 250 -1.09 -5.66 -1.49
C GLY A 250 -0.81 -6.91 -2.28
N GLU A 251 -0.06 -6.73 -3.35
CA GLU A 251 0.22 -7.71 -4.38
C GLU A 251 1.72 -7.68 -4.70
N VAL A 252 2.31 -8.87 -4.85
CA VAL A 252 3.67 -8.99 -5.38
C VAL A 252 3.64 -8.87 -6.90
N VAL A 253 4.01 -7.70 -7.42
CA VAL A 253 3.93 -7.37 -8.86
C VAL A 253 5.21 -7.67 -9.64
N SER A 254 6.33 -7.81 -8.94
CA SER A 254 7.63 -8.20 -9.51
C SER A 254 8.46 -8.91 -8.46
N GLU A 255 9.24 -9.90 -8.86
CA GLU A 255 10.03 -10.73 -7.96
C GLU A 255 11.29 -11.27 -8.64
N ILE A 256 12.40 -11.26 -7.90
CA ILE A 256 13.58 -12.06 -8.19
C ILE A 256 13.97 -12.85 -6.94
N ARG A 257 14.33 -14.13 -7.11
CA ARG A 257 14.59 -15.03 -5.98
C ARG A 257 15.59 -16.12 -6.32
N ARG A 258 16.14 -16.75 -5.28
CA ARG A 258 16.87 -18.01 -5.37
C ARG A 258 15.92 -19.09 -5.89
N SER A 259 16.44 -19.96 -6.77
CA SER A 259 15.63 -20.89 -7.57
C SER A 259 14.90 -21.96 -6.75
N ASP A 260 15.44 -22.32 -5.59
CA ASP A 260 14.90 -23.34 -4.66
C ASP A 260 13.71 -22.87 -3.82
N LEU A 261 13.44 -21.57 -3.75
CA LEU A 261 12.32 -21.04 -2.96
C LEU A 261 10.98 -21.21 -3.70
N ASP A 262 9.85 -20.96 -3.03
CA ASP A 262 8.55 -20.86 -3.73
C ASP A 262 8.34 -19.45 -4.30
N PRO A 263 7.71 -19.26 -5.46
CA PRO A 263 7.47 -17.92 -5.99
C PRO A 263 6.33 -17.22 -5.24
N TYR A 264 6.48 -15.92 -4.96
CA TYR A 264 5.40 -15.09 -4.43
C TYR A 264 4.78 -14.17 -5.48
N LEU A 265 5.35 -14.11 -6.69
CA LEU A 265 4.82 -13.32 -7.79
C LEU A 265 3.32 -13.58 -8.04
N GLY A 266 2.54 -12.50 -8.07
CA GLY A 266 1.08 -12.50 -8.25
C GLY A 266 0.28 -12.88 -6.99
N LEU A 267 0.92 -13.09 -5.84
CA LEU A 267 0.22 -13.33 -4.59
C LEU A 267 -0.27 -12.02 -3.97
N HIS A 268 -1.55 -12.02 -3.58
CA HIS A 268 -2.20 -10.98 -2.82
C HIS A 268 -2.17 -11.28 -1.32
N TYR A 269 -2.01 -10.25 -0.52
CA TYR A 269 -1.95 -10.30 0.94
C TYR A 269 -2.91 -9.27 1.53
N PRO A 270 -3.67 -9.63 2.59
CA PRO A 270 -4.62 -8.72 3.21
C PRO A 270 -3.98 -7.43 3.75
N ALA A 271 -4.77 -6.36 3.81
CA ALA A 271 -4.33 -5.07 4.36
C ALA A 271 -3.82 -5.14 5.81
N THR A 272 -4.26 -6.15 6.57
CA THR A 272 -3.87 -6.40 7.96
C THR A 272 -2.47 -6.99 8.12
N ASP A 273 -1.86 -7.53 7.06
CA ASP A 273 -0.49 -8.06 7.11
C ASP A 273 0.55 -6.94 7.24
N ILE A 274 0.25 -5.74 6.69
CA ILE A 274 1.01 -4.51 6.89
C ILE A 274 0.08 -3.45 7.44
N PRO A 275 -0.12 -3.39 8.78
CA PRO A 275 -1.08 -2.50 9.42
C PRO A 275 -0.87 -1.03 9.07
N GLN A 276 -1.92 -0.23 9.18
CA GLN A 276 -1.91 1.17 8.78
C GLN A 276 -0.86 2.00 9.54
N ALA A 277 -0.67 1.76 10.83
CA ALA A 277 0.39 2.41 11.60
C ALA A 277 1.78 2.09 11.04
N ALA A 278 2.02 0.85 10.59
CA ALA A 278 3.27 0.48 9.94
C ALA A 278 3.41 1.19 8.57
N ARG A 279 2.34 1.26 7.77
CA ARG A 279 2.30 2.02 6.51
C ARG A 279 2.64 3.50 6.72
N PHE A 280 2.09 4.12 7.78
CA PHE A 280 2.41 5.50 8.15
C PHE A 280 3.89 5.67 8.53
N LEU A 281 4.44 4.74 9.32
CA LEU A 281 5.86 4.78 9.67
C LEU A 281 6.77 4.61 8.45
N PHE A 282 6.39 3.81 7.45
CA PHE A 282 7.16 3.70 6.20
C PHE A 282 7.16 4.99 5.38
N LYS A 283 6.18 5.88 5.54
CA LYS A 283 6.20 7.22 4.94
C LYS A 283 7.17 8.19 5.63
N GLN A 284 7.47 7.95 6.91
CA GLN A 284 8.40 8.78 7.68
C GLN A 284 9.83 8.24 7.64
N ASN A 285 9.94 6.92 7.75
CA ASN A 285 11.20 6.18 7.75
C ASN A 285 11.18 5.19 6.58
N HIS A 286 11.82 5.60 5.49
CA HIS A 286 11.73 4.90 4.20
C HIS A 286 12.47 3.57 4.18
N VAL A 287 13.36 3.28 5.12
CA VAL A 287 14.16 2.04 5.12
C VAL A 287 14.11 1.39 6.48
N ARG A 288 13.70 0.11 6.53
CA ARG A 288 13.68 -0.69 7.75
C ARG A 288 14.40 -2.01 7.52
N MET A 289 15.29 -2.35 8.44
CA MET A 289 16.00 -3.63 8.43
C MET A 289 15.68 -4.42 9.70
N ILE A 290 15.48 -5.71 9.54
CA ILE A 290 15.40 -6.71 10.61
C ILE A 290 16.49 -7.73 10.32
N CYS A 291 17.54 -7.77 11.15
CA CYS A 291 18.68 -8.66 10.93
C CYS A 291 18.34 -10.13 11.15
N ASP A 292 17.52 -10.40 12.15
CA ASP A 292 17.14 -11.73 12.59
C ASP A 292 15.83 -11.62 13.40
N CYS A 293 14.74 -12.21 12.90
CA CYS A 293 13.46 -12.22 13.59
C CYS A 293 13.44 -13.12 14.84
N ASN A 294 14.39 -14.06 14.96
CA ASN A 294 14.49 -14.98 16.10
C ASN A 294 15.40 -14.44 17.20
N ALA A 295 16.12 -13.34 16.95
CA ALA A 295 17.01 -12.77 17.93
C ALA A 295 16.22 -12.12 19.08
N LEU A 296 16.67 -12.36 20.31
CA LEU A 296 16.04 -11.78 21.49
C LEU A 296 16.18 -10.25 21.48
N PRO A 297 15.08 -9.50 21.65
CA PRO A 297 15.14 -8.04 21.70
C PRO A 297 15.85 -7.58 22.99
N VAL A 298 16.53 -6.44 22.89
CA VAL A 298 17.25 -5.81 24.00
C VAL A 298 16.40 -4.70 24.58
N LYS A 299 16.23 -4.66 25.91
CA LYS A 299 15.44 -3.62 26.57
C LYS A 299 16.21 -2.31 26.66
N ILE A 300 15.45 -1.23 26.69
CA ILE A 300 15.96 0.12 26.94
C ILE A 300 15.77 0.44 28.42
N ILE A 301 16.88 0.82 29.07
CA ILE A 301 16.91 1.42 30.39
C ILE A 301 16.84 2.93 30.20
N GLN A 302 15.92 3.61 30.87
CA GLN A 302 15.70 5.05 30.71
C GLN A 302 15.48 5.73 32.06
N SER A 303 15.71 7.04 32.12
CA SER A 303 15.50 7.84 33.33
C SER A 303 14.04 7.80 33.78
N GLU A 304 13.81 7.65 35.09
CA GLU A 304 12.48 7.70 35.71
C GLU A 304 11.82 9.09 35.58
N GLU A 305 12.61 10.13 35.29
CA GLU A 305 12.10 11.49 35.07
C GLU A 305 11.33 11.65 33.75
N LEU A 306 11.47 10.68 32.83
CA LEU A 306 10.76 10.69 31.55
C LEU A 306 9.29 10.33 31.76
N LYS A 307 8.39 11.21 31.29
CA LYS A 307 6.92 11.03 31.40
C LYS A 307 6.39 9.85 30.59
N GLN A 308 7.10 9.44 29.55
CA GLN A 308 6.71 8.37 28.64
C GLN A 308 7.96 7.69 28.07
N PRO A 309 7.86 6.43 27.60
CA PRO A 309 9.01 5.73 27.02
C PRO A 309 9.55 6.45 25.78
N LEU A 310 10.84 6.28 25.49
CA LEU A 310 11.50 6.93 24.35
C LEU A 310 10.81 6.60 23.02
N CYS A 311 10.70 7.60 22.14
CA CYS A 311 10.22 7.42 20.77
C CYS A 311 11.32 6.79 19.90
N LEU A 312 11.03 5.65 19.28
CA LEU A 312 11.97 4.88 18.46
C LEU A 312 11.61 4.86 16.98
N VAL A 313 10.66 5.69 16.55
CA VAL A 313 10.14 5.72 15.16
C VAL A 313 11.26 5.82 14.12
N ASN A 314 12.24 6.68 14.38
CA ASN A 314 13.37 6.94 13.49
C ASN A 314 14.61 6.07 13.79
N SER A 315 14.55 5.22 14.82
CA SER A 315 15.67 4.35 15.18
C SER A 315 15.83 3.22 14.17
N THR A 316 17.05 3.06 13.66
CA THR A 316 17.44 1.96 12.76
C THR A 316 17.47 0.63 13.50
N LEU A 317 17.62 0.67 14.83
CA LEU A 317 17.68 -0.49 15.71
C LEU A 317 16.33 -0.89 16.29
N ARG A 318 15.24 -0.15 16.02
CA ARG A 318 13.93 -0.46 16.59
C ARG A 318 13.54 -1.92 16.34
N SER A 319 13.20 -2.64 17.39
CA SER A 319 12.80 -4.04 17.28
C SER A 319 11.46 -4.18 16.53
N PRO A 320 11.29 -5.23 15.71
CA PRO A 320 9.95 -5.64 15.28
C PRO A 320 9.03 -5.99 16.45
N HIS A 321 7.73 -5.80 16.24
CA HIS A 321 6.70 -6.25 17.15
C HIS A 321 6.60 -7.79 17.10
N GLY A 322 6.25 -8.44 18.22
CA GLY A 322 6.25 -9.91 18.35
C GLY A 322 5.36 -10.63 17.34
N CYS A 323 4.21 -10.03 16.98
CA CYS A 323 3.36 -10.58 15.91
C CYS A 323 4.11 -10.61 14.56
N HIS A 324 4.90 -9.59 14.24
CA HIS A 324 5.63 -9.55 12.98
C HIS A 324 6.84 -10.49 12.97
N THR A 325 7.55 -10.67 14.10
CA THR A 325 8.66 -11.64 14.17
C THR A 325 8.16 -13.06 13.95
N GLN A 326 7.03 -13.41 14.54
CA GLN A 326 6.42 -14.72 14.35
C GLN A 326 5.87 -14.89 12.92
N TYR A 327 5.30 -13.85 12.31
CA TYR A 327 4.93 -13.85 10.89
C TYR A 327 6.14 -14.17 10.00
N MET A 328 7.27 -13.49 10.23
CA MET A 328 8.52 -13.72 9.50
C MET A 328 9.05 -15.15 9.68
N ALA A 329 9.03 -15.66 10.91
CA ALA A 329 9.44 -17.03 11.21
C ALA A 329 8.56 -18.06 10.48
N ASN A 330 7.23 -17.86 10.47
CA ASN A 330 6.30 -18.73 9.74
C ASN A 330 6.52 -18.71 8.22
N MET A 331 6.92 -17.55 7.68
CA MET A 331 7.20 -17.38 6.24
C MET A 331 8.59 -17.92 5.84
N GLY A 332 9.46 -18.21 6.80
CA GLY A 332 10.86 -18.58 6.56
C GLY A 332 11.77 -17.39 6.19
N SER A 333 11.32 -16.16 6.44
CA SER A 333 12.09 -14.93 6.19
C SER A 333 12.82 -14.47 7.46
N ILE A 334 13.97 -15.10 7.76
CA ILE A 334 14.73 -14.81 8.99
C ILE A 334 15.24 -13.37 9.04
N ALA A 335 15.72 -12.83 7.92
CA ALA A 335 16.11 -11.42 7.82
C ALA A 335 15.25 -10.71 6.77
N SER A 336 15.01 -9.42 6.99
CA SER A 336 14.23 -8.58 6.08
C SER A 336 14.83 -7.18 5.92
N LEU A 337 14.81 -6.68 4.70
CA LEU A 337 15.04 -5.26 4.39
C LEU A 337 13.88 -4.75 3.58
N VAL A 338 13.20 -3.73 4.09
CA VAL A 338 12.04 -3.12 3.46
C VAL A 338 12.37 -1.67 3.14
N MET A 339 12.03 -1.25 1.92
CA MET A 339 12.22 0.11 1.45
C MET A 339 10.92 0.65 0.86
N ALA A 340 10.54 1.86 1.25
CA ALA A 340 9.29 2.49 0.85
C ALA A 340 9.37 3.02 -0.58
N ILE A 341 8.31 2.74 -1.36
CA ILE A 341 8.09 3.38 -2.66
C ILE A 341 7.08 4.49 -2.43
N VAL A 342 7.57 5.73 -2.37
CA VAL A 342 6.75 6.92 -2.19
C VAL A 342 6.60 7.64 -3.52
N VAL A 343 5.37 7.99 -3.87
CA VAL A 343 5.04 8.81 -5.03
C VAL A 343 4.44 10.11 -4.52
N ASN A 344 5.02 11.23 -4.96
CA ASN A 344 4.52 12.56 -4.64
C ASN A 344 3.49 12.97 -5.68
N ASN A 345 2.31 13.41 -5.24
CA ASN A 345 1.30 14.00 -6.12
C ASN A 345 0.93 15.39 -5.60
N GLY A 346 1.71 16.40 -5.98
CA GLY A 346 1.63 17.73 -5.39
C GLY A 346 2.00 17.71 -3.90
N ASP A 347 1.11 18.20 -3.04
CA ASP A 347 1.33 18.30 -1.59
C ASP A 347 1.13 16.98 -0.83
N LEU A 348 0.67 15.91 -1.51
CA LEU A 348 0.36 14.63 -0.88
C LEU A 348 1.40 13.56 -1.21
N MET A 349 2.10 13.07 -0.19
CA MET A 349 2.94 11.88 -0.28
C MET A 349 2.09 10.60 -0.11
N LYS A 350 2.04 9.77 -1.16
CA LYS A 350 1.38 8.46 -1.13
C LYS A 350 2.41 7.35 -1.07
N LEU A 351 2.22 6.41 -0.15
CA LEU A 351 2.95 5.14 -0.15
C LEU A 351 2.32 4.27 -1.24
N TRP A 352 3.01 4.10 -2.36
CA TRP A 352 2.52 3.31 -3.49
C TRP A 352 2.76 1.81 -3.26
N GLY A 353 3.88 1.48 -2.63
CA GLY A 353 4.30 0.11 -2.41
C GLY A 353 5.56 0.03 -1.57
N LEU A 354 6.15 -1.16 -1.52
CA LEU A 354 7.40 -1.46 -0.85
C LEU A 354 8.29 -2.30 -1.78
N VAL A 355 9.59 -2.08 -1.73
CA VAL A 355 10.57 -3.10 -2.13
C VAL A 355 10.93 -3.90 -0.89
N VAL A 356 10.62 -5.19 -0.89
CA VAL A 356 10.81 -6.10 0.24
C VAL A 356 11.87 -7.12 -0.12
N CYS A 357 12.89 -7.26 0.73
CA CYS A 357 13.95 -8.24 0.58
C CYS A 357 13.85 -9.26 1.72
N HIS A 358 13.84 -10.55 1.41
CA HIS A 358 13.86 -11.64 2.40
C HIS A 358 15.12 -12.49 2.28
N HIS A 359 15.65 -12.92 3.42
CA HIS A 359 16.76 -13.85 3.50
C HIS A 359 16.43 -14.99 4.46
N THR A 360 16.87 -16.19 4.11
CA THR A 360 16.61 -17.42 4.87
C THR A 360 17.53 -17.59 6.08
N SER A 361 18.53 -16.72 6.24
CA SER A 361 19.42 -16.67 7.41
C SER A 361 19.57 -15.23 7.91
N PRO A 362 20.12 -15.01 9.12
CA PRO A 362 20.41 -13.67 9.60
C PRO A 362 21.26 -12.88 8.59
N ARG A 363 20.93 -11.61 8.38
CA ARG A 363 21.63 -10.74 7.43
C ARG A 363 21.69 -9.32 7.93
N TYR A 364 22.90 -8.86 8.20
CA TYR A 364 23.18 -7.45 8.46
C TYR A 364 23.54 -6.76 7.14
N VAL A 365 23.14 -5.49 7.03
CA VAL A 365 23.65 -4.65 5.96
C VAL A 365 23.99 -3.27 6.47
N PRO A 366 25.20 -2.74 6.20
CA PRO A 366 25.64 -1.45 6.73
C PRO A 366 24.73 -0.27 6.37
N PHE A 367 24.75 0.75 7.24
CA PHE A 367 24.00 1.99 7.04
C PHE A 367 24.32 2.70 5.72
N PRO A 368 25.59 2.87 5.29
CA PRO A 368 25.89 3.54 4.02
C PRO A 368 25.20 2.90 2.81
N LEU A 369 25.18 1.57 2.73
CA LEU A 369 24.49 0.87 1.65
C LEU A 369 22.96 1.00 1.78
N ARG A 370 22.40 0.99 3.00
CA ARG A 370 20.95 1.24 3.21
C ARG A 370 20.57 2.64 2.72
N TYR A 371 21.40 3.64 3.00
CA TYR A 371 21.20 5.02 2.56
C TYR A 371 21.32 5.15 1.03
N ALA A 372 22.27 4.45 0.40
CA ALA A 372 22.38 4.39 -1.05
C ALA A 372 21.13 3.77 -1.71
N CYS A 373 20.57 2.72 -1.11
CA CYS A 373 19.32 2.12 -1.59
C CYS A 373 18.11 3.05 -1.39
N GLU A 374 18.10 3.89 -0.35
CA GLU A 374 17.06 4.91 -0.19
C GLU A 374 17.04 5.89 -1.37
N PHE A 375 18.21 6.37 -1.81
CA PHE A 375 18.30 7.22 -3.00
C PHE A 375 17.83 6.51 -4.28
N LEU A 376 18.15 5.22 -4.42
CA LEU A 376 17.62 4.41 -5.53
C LEU A 376 16.09 4.36 -5.50
N MET A 377 15.48 4.20 -4.33
CA MET A 377 14.01 4.21 -4.20
C MET A 377 13.40 5.57 -4.48
N GLN A 378 14.07 6.67 -4.14
CA GLN A 378 13.61 8.02 -4.50
C GLN A 378 13.61 8.21 -6.02
N ALA A 379 14.68 7.79 -6.71
CA ALA A 379 14.73 7.82 -8.17
C ALA A 379 13.66 6.93 -8.82
N PHE A 380 13.45 5.74 -8.27
CA PHE A 380 12.38 4.84 -8.69
C PHE A 380 10.98 5.47 -8.51
N GLY A 381 10.71 6.09 -7.37
CA GLY A 381 9.46 6.78 -7.08
C GLY A 381 9.17 7.93 -8.04
N LEU A 382 10.22 8.67 -8.45
CA LEU A 382 10.10 9.72 -9.47
C LEU A 382 9.78 9.14 -10.86
N GLN A 383 10.48 8.09 -11.28
CA GLN A 383 10.20 7.47 -12.58
C GLN A 383 8.79 6.88 -12.61
N LEU A 384 8.38 6.22 -11.52
CA LEU A 384 7.02 5.71 -11.36
C LEU A 384 5.98 6.83 -11.41
N HIS A 385 6.26 7.99 -10.79
CA HIS A 385 5.37 9.15 -10.90
C HIS A 385 5.15 9.57 -12.36
N MET A 386 6.23 9.63 -13.15
CA MET A 386 6.14 9.96 -14.57
C MET A 386 5.29 8.95 -15.34
N GLU A 387 5.44 7.65 -15.07
CA GLU A 387 4.61 6.60 -15.68
C GLU A 387 3.13 6.74 -15.32
N LEU A 388 2.82 7.03 -14.05
CA LEU A 388 1.45 7.24 -13.60
C LEU A 388 0.83 8.49 -14.23
N GLN A 389 1.61 9.56 -14.41
CA GLN A 389 1.16 10.77 -15.12
C GLN A 389 0.88 10.48 -16.60
N LEU A 390 1.75 9.73 -17.28
CA LEU A 390 1.53 9.32 -18.67
C LEU A 390 0.26 8.48 -18.80
N ALA A 391 0.05 7.51 -17.90
CA ALA A 391 -1.18 6.71 -17.87
C ALA A 391 -2.42 7.59 -17.67
N SER A 392 -2.36 8.58 -16.77
CA SER A 392 -3.44 9.56 -16.55
C SER A 392 -3.72 10.39 -17.79
N GLN A 393 -2.69 10.90 -18.48
CA GLN A 393 -2.85 11.67 -19.71
C GLN A 393 -3.45 10.82 -20.84
N MET A 394 -3.06 9.55 -20.96
CA MET A 394 -3.67 8.62 -21.92
C MET A 394 -5.16 8.38 -21.60
N ALA A 395 -5.50 8.25 -20.32
CA ALA A 395 -6.89 8.12 -19.89
C ALA A 395 -7.71 9.38 -20.18
N GLU A 396 -7.17 10.57 -19.92
CA GLU A 396 -7.81 11.85 -20.28
C GLU A 396 -8.01 11.99 -21.80
N LYS A 397 -7.02 11.60 -22.60
CA LYS A 397 -7.14 11.58 -24.06
C LYS A 397 -8.25 10.63 -24.51
N LYS A 398 -8.36 9.44 -23.90
CA LYS A 398 -9.45 8.49 -24.16
C LYS A 398 -10.82 9.12 -23.83
N ILE A 399 -10.92 9.83 -22.71
CA ILE A 399 -12.14 10.56 -22.32
C ILE A 399 -12.50 11.64 -23.35
N LEU A 400 -11.52 12.41 -23.83
CA LEU A 400 -11.76 13.45 -24.84
C LEU A 400 -12.21 12.85 -26.20
N GLN A 401 -11.62 11.72 -26.60
CA GLN A 401 -12.05 10.97 -27.79
C GLN A 401 -13.50 10.50 -27.65
N MET A 402 -13.86 9.98 -26.48
CA MET A 402 -15.21 9.55 -26.15
C MET A 402 -16.22 10.73 -26.14
N GLN A 403 -15.83 11.91 -25.66
CA GLN A 403 -16.64 13.12 -25.77
C GLN A 403 -16.82 13.58 -27.23
N THR A 404 -15.77 13.50 -28.05
CA THR A 404 -15.85 13.82 -29.48
C THR A 404 -16.81 12.88 -30.19
N LEU A 405 -16.76 11.59 -29.84
CA LEU A 405 -17.68 10.58 -30.32
C LEU A 405 -19.13 10.89 -29.92
N LEU A 406 -19.38 11.26 -28.66
CA LEU A 406 -20.71 11.68 -28.20
C LEU A 406 -21.25 12.86 -29.04
N CYS A 407 -20.41 13.85 -29.33
CA CYS A 407 -20.80 14.99 -30.17
C CYS A 407 -21.13 14.60 -31.62
N ASP A 408 -20.43 13.63 -32.20
CA ASP A 408 -20.78 13.11 -33.53
C ASP A 408 -22.11 12.35 -33.50
N MET A 409 -22.33 11.55 -32.45
CA MET A 409 -23.57 10.81 -32.26
C MET A 409 -24.79 11.72 -32.02
N LEU A 410 -24.58 12.93 -31.45
CA LEU A 410 -25.62 13.96 -31.31
C LEU A 410 -26.21 14.45 -32.63
N LEU A 411 -25.40 14.47 -33.69
CA LEU A 411 -25.80 15.01 -34.98
C LEU A 411 -26.61 14.00 -35.81
N ARG A 412 -26.87 12.81 -35.28
CA ARG A 412 -27.56 11.70 -35.96
C ARG A 412 -29.03 11.64 -35.55
N ASP A 413 -29.84 11.02 -36.41
CA ASP A 413 -31.24 10.74 -36.12
C ASP A 413 -31.37 9.69 -34.99
N ALA A 414 -31.51 10.13 -33.75
CA ALA A 414 -31.81 9.29 -32.59
C ALA A 414 -33.28 8.80 -32.62
N PRO A 415 -33.59 7.56 -32.16
CA PRO A 415 -32.72 6.57 -31.50
C PRO A 415 -31.83 5.77 -32.45
N PHE A 416 -32.25 5.62 -33.70
CA PHE A 416 -31.74 4.56 -34.58
C PHE A 416 -30.30 4.79 -35.01
N GLY A 417 -29.92 6.03 -35.34
CA GLY A 417 -28.57 6.37 -35.81
C GLY A 417 -27.48 6.14 -34.76
N ILE A 418 -27.85 6.06 -33.48
CA ILE A 418 -26.93 5.77 -32.37
C ILE A 418 -26.61 4.26 -32.28
N MET A 419 -27.53 3.41 -32.74
CA MET A 419 -27.36 1.96 -32.82
C MET A 419 -26.80 1.49 -34.15
N THR A 420 -27.31 2.00 -35.28
CA THR A 420 -27.07 1.40 -36.60
C THR A 420 -25.87 1.97 -37.34
N GLN A 421 -25.41 3.17 -37.00
CA GLN A 421 -24.30 3.83 -37.69
C GLN A 421 -23.00 3.67 -36.90
N SER A 422 -21.88 3.56 -37.62
CA SER A 422 -20.55 3.50 -37.02
C SER A 422 -19.93 4.89 -36.93
N PRO A 423 -19.26 5.23 -35.82
CA PRO A 423 -19.19 4.51 -34.54
C PRO A 423 -20.53 4.44 -33.78
N SER A 424 -20.79 3.31 -33.13
CA SER A 424 -22.03 2.93 -32.42
C SER A 424 -21.91 3.11 -30.90
N ILE A 425 -22.97 2.83 -30.13
CA ILE A 425 -22.90 2.86 -28.65
C ILE A 425 -21.88 1.88 -28.04
N MET A 426 -21.47 0.84 -28.77
CA MET A 426 -20.42 -0.07 -28.31
C MET A 426 -19.02 0.54 -28.42
N ASP A 427 -18.84 1.54 -29.30
CA ASP A 427 -17.57 2.25 -29.46
C ASP A 427 -17.38 3.33 -28.39
N LEU A 428 -18.45 3.68 -27.68
CA LEU A 428 -18.44 4.68 -26.61
C LEU A 428 -17.76 4.16 -25.34
N VAL A 429 -18.02 2.91 -24.97
CA VAL A 429 -17.51 2.28 -23.75
C VAL A 429 -17.07 0.86 -24.06
N LYS A 430 -16.03 0.37 -23.37
CA LYS A 430 -15.56 -1.00 -23.61
C LYS A 430 -16.63 -1.98 -23.12
N CYS A 431 -17.27 -2.71 -24.04
CA CYS A 431 -18.32 -3.66 -23.75
C CYS A 431 -18.34 -4.79 -24.78
N ASP A 432 -19.00 -5.90 -24.44
CA ASP A 432 -19.14 -7.05 -25.33
C ASP A 432 -20.47 -7.01 -26.10
N GLY A 433 -21.46 -6.28 -25.58
CA GLY A 433 -22.70 -5.99 -26.27
C GLY A 433 -23.46 -4.83 -25.64
N ALA A 434 -24.50 -4.39 -26.34
CA ALA A 434 -25.35 -3.29 -25.94
C ALA A 434 -26.76 -3.46 -26.50
N ALA A 435 -27.76 -2.89 -25.82
CA ALA A 435 -29.16 -2.96 -26.24
C ALA A 435 -29.92 -1.66 -25.96
N LEU A 436 -30.93 -1.38 -26.80
CA LEU A 436 -31.89 -0.30 -26.61
C LEU A 436 -33.25 -0.97 -26.43
N TYR A 437 -33.95 -0.60 -25.37
CA TYR A 437 -35.35 -0.91 -25.17
C TYR A 437 -36.16 0.37 -25.27
N TYR A 438 -36.95 0.51 -26.33
CA TYR A 438 -37.70 1.74 -26.61
C TYR A 438 -39.05 1.43 -27.24
N GLY A 439 -40.13 1.96 -26.65
CA GLY A 439 -41.48 1.79 -27.19
C GLY A 439 -41.97 0.33 -27.23
N GLY A 440 -41.43 -0.54 -26.37
CA GLY A 440 -41.77 -1.97 -26.31
C GLY A 440 -40.96 -2.87 -27.26
N GLU A 441 -40.15 -2.27 -28.13
CA GLU A 441 -39.26 -2.94 -29.07
C GLU A 441 -37.82 -2.99 -28.52
N CYS A 442 -37.06 -4.01 -28.90
CA CYS A 442 -35.68 -4.21 -28.47
C CYS A 442 -34.73 -4.21 -29.68
N TRP A 443 -33.62 -3.49 -29.56
CA TRP A 443 -32.51 -3.51 -30.52
C TRP A 443 -31.24 -3.98 -29.84
N PHE A 444 -30.48 -4.85 -30.49
CA PHE A 444 -29.33 -5.54 -29.90
C PHE A 444 -28.10 -5.42 -30.79
N ILE A 445 -26.93 -5.27 -30.17
CA ILE A 445 -25.61 -5.28 -30.84
C ILE A 445 -24.64 -6.06 -29.95
N GLY A 446 -23.86 -6.96 -30.53
CA GLY A 446 -22.87 -7.76 -29.81
C GLY A 446 -23.50 -8.85 -28.92
N VAL A 447 -22.86 -9.14 -27.79
CA VAL A 447 -23.28 -10.15 -26.82
C VAL A 447 -24.32 -9.57 -25.86
N THR A 448 -25.58 -9.98 -26.04
CA THR A 448 -26.70 -9.46 -25.24
C THR A 448 -27.58 -10.58 -24.69
N PRO A 449 -28.37 -10.32 -23.64
CA PRO A 449 -29.49 -11.18 -23.26
C PRO A 449 -30.49 -11.34 -24.41
N THR A 450 -31.31 -12.39 -24.32
CA THR A 450 -32.48 -12.55 -25.21
C THR A 450 -33.54 -11.48 -24.92
N GLU A 451 -34.49 -11.29 -25.85
CA GLU A 451 -35.56 -10.29 -25.68
C GLU A 451 -36.40 -10.50 -24.41
N ALA A 452 -36.74 -11.75 -24.09
CA ALA A 452 -37.46 -12.09 -22.86
C ALA A 452 -36.64 -11.75 -21.61
N GLN A 453 -35.33 -12.05 -21.63
CA GLN A 453 -34.43 -11.74 -20.51
C GLN A 453 -34.19 -10.23 -20.38
N LEU A 454 -34.09 -9.48 -21.49
CA LEU A 454 -33.92 -8.03 -21.43
C LEU A 454 -35.16 -7.35 -20.84
N LYS A 455 -36.36 -7.82 -21.19
CA LYS A 455 -37.63 -7.35 -20.61
C LYS A 455 -37.71 -7.64 -19.12
N ASP A 456 -37.28 -8.82 -18.68
CA ASP A 456 -37.20 -9.19 -17.25
C ASP A 456 -36.23 -8.28 -16.47
N ILE A 457 -35.05 -8.00 -17.05
CA ILE A 457 -34.08 -7.05 -16.47
C ILE A 457 -34.67 -5.63 -16.37
N ALA A 458 -35.37 -5.16 -17.40
CA ALA A 458 -35.99 -3.84 -17.40
C ALA A 458 -37.09 -3.74 -16.32
N GLU A 459 -37.89 -4.79 -16.14
CA GLU A 459 -38.89 -4.87 -15.06
C GLU A 459 -38.23 -4.85 -13.69
N TRP A 460 -37.18 -5.66 -13.48
CA TRP A 460 -36.40 -5.67 -12.24
C TRP A 460 -35.83 -4.28 -11.90
N LEU A 461 -35.27 -3.56 -12.88
CA LEU A 461 -34.77 -2.20 -12.68
C LEU A 461 -35.88 -1.23 -12.26
N LEU A 462 -37.09 -1.36 -12.83
CA LEU A 462 -38.24 -0.52 -12.46
C LEU A 462 -38.75 -0.84 -11.04
N THR A 463 -38.75 -2.11 -10.63
CA THR A 463 -39.25 -2.52 -9.31
C THR A 463 -38.26 -2.27 -8.18
N SER A 464 -36.97 -2.54 -8.42
CA SER A 464 -35.93 -2.54 -7.38
C SER A 464 -35.08 -1.27 -7.38
N HIS A 465 -35.05 -0.54 -8.50
CA HIS A 465 -34.23 0.66 -8.69
C HIS A 465 -35.03 1.82 -9.33
N GLY A 466 -36.35 1.86 -9.15
CA GLY A 466 -37.26 2.80 -9.82
C GLY A 466 -36.98 4.29 -9.56
N ASP A 467 -36.34 4.62 -8.44
CA ASP A 467 -35.95 5.99 -8.06
C ASP A 467 -34.60 6.42 -8.66
N SER A 468 -33.86 5.50 -9.28
CA SER A 468 -32.56 5.77 -9.90
C SER A 468 -32.69 6.13 -11.37
N THR A 469 -31.73 6.91 -11.88
CA THR A 469 -31.57 7.18 -13.31
C THR A 469 -30.89 6.03 -14.05
N GLY A 470 -30.37 5.03 -13.35
CA GLY A 470 -29.67 3.90 -13.95
C GLY A 470 -29.03 2.98 -12.92
N LEU A 471 -28.28 2.00 -13.39
CA LEU A 471 -27.49 1.09 -12.56
C LEU A 471 -26.19 0.73 -13.27
N SER A 472 -25.09 0.64 -12.55
CA SER A 472 -23.87 -0.01 -13.06
C SER A 472 -23.42 -1.06 -12.06
N THR A 473 -23.09 -2.25 -12.55
CA THR A 473 -22.62 -3.39 -11.76
C THR A 473 -21.67 -4.24 -12.61
N ASP A 474 -20.65 -4.79 -11.96
CA ASP A 474 -19.74 -5.80 -12.48
C ASP A 474 -20.27 -7.24 -12.28
N GLY A 475 -21.33 -7.43 -11.48
CA GLY A 475 -21.93 -8.72 -11.20
C GLY A 475 -23.43 -8.62 -10.91
N LEU A 476 -24.26 -8.95 -11.90
CA LEU A 476 -25.73 -8.94 -11.78
C LEU A 476 -26.26 -9.79 -10.62
N THR A 477 -25.60 -10.92 -10.31
CA THR A 477 -25.95 -11.79 -9.19
C THR A 477 -25.84 -11.05 -7.85
N GLU A 478 -24.76 -10.29 -7.65
CA GLU A 478 -24.49 -9.57 -6.40
C GLU A 478 -25.30 -8.28 -6.29
N ALA A 479 -25.67 -7.69 -7.43
CA ALA A 479 -26.63 -6.60 -7.51
C ALA A 479 -28.06 -7.02 -7.11
N GLY A 480 -28.33 -8.33 -6.95
CA GLY A 480 -29.60 -8.86 -6.49
C GLY A 480 -30.57 -9.26 -7.61
N TYR A 481 -30.12 -9.36 -8.86
CA TYR A 481 -30.95 -9.85 -9.96
C TYR A 481 -31.04 -11.38 -9.93
N LEU A 482 -32.23 -11.91 -9.65
CA LEU A 482 -32.47 -13.35 -9.49
C LEU A 482 -32.28 -14.16 -10.79
N GLY A 483 -32.52 -13.53 -11.95
CA GLY A 483 -32.34 -14.16 -13.26
C GLY A 483 -30.89 -14.27 -13.73
N ALA A 484 -29.91 -13.76 -12.97
CA ALA A 484 -28.51 -13.67 -13.40
C ALA A 484 -27.90 -15.04 -13.77
N ALA A 485 -28.25 -16.09 -13.04
CA ALA A 485 -27.74 -17.44 -13.31
C ALA A 485 -28.13 -17.97 -14.71
N LEU A 486 -29.24 -17.50 -15.28
CA LEU A 486 -29.72 -17.90 -16.61
C LEU A 486 -28.99 -17.16 -17.75
N LEU A 487 -28.33 -16.04 -17.45
CA LEU A 487 -27.53 -15.28 -18.42
C LEU A 487 -26.16 -15.93 -18.65
N GLY A 488 -25.65 -16.68 -17.66
CA GLY A 488 -24.38 -17.38 -17.72
C GLY A 488 -23.17 -16.45 -17.87
N ASP A 489 -22.06 -17.02 -18.35
CA ASP A 489 -20.79 -16.29 -18.50
C ASP A 489 -20.79 -15.24 -19.61
N ALA A 490 -21.83 -15.22 -20.46
CA ALA A 490 -21.94 -14.25 -21.56
C ALA A 490 -22.33 -12.84 -21.08
N VAL A 491 -23.09 -12.72 -19.99
CA VAL A 491 -23.55 -11.43 -19.45
C VAL A 491 -23.50 -11.45 -17.93
N CYS A 492 -22.45 -10.84 -17.37
CA CYS A 492 -22.23 -10.73 -15.93
C CYS A 492 -22.30 -9.28 -15.44
N GLY A 493 -21.61 -8.39 -16.14
CA GLY A 493 -21.64 -6.95 -15.87
C GLY A 493 -22.67 -6.24 -16.73
N MET A 494 -23.30 -5.21 -16.14
CA MET A 494 -24.28 -4.38 -16.81
C MET A 494 -24.13 -2.91 -16.41
N ALA A 495 -24.19 -2.02 -17.39
CA ALA A 495 -24.52 -0.62 -17.17
C ALA A 495 -25.85 -0.32 -17.87
N ALA A 496 -26.81 0.26 -17.15
CA ALA A 496 -28.14 0.59 -17.64
C ALA A 496 -28.43 2.07 -17.40
N ALA A 497 -28.90 2.76 -18.44
CA ALA A 497 -29.27 4.16 -18.41
C ALA A 497 -30.75 4.33 -18.79
N ARG A 498 -31.54 4.89 -17.88
CA ARG A 498 -32.98 5.06 -18.06
C ARG A 498 -33.29 6.32 -18.86
N ILE A 499 -33.80 6.17 -20.08
CA ILE A 499 -34.14 7.31 -20.94
C ILE A 499 -35.39 8.00 -20.38
N ASN A 500 -36.47 7.24 -20.18
CA ASN A 500 -37.75 7.72 -19.66
C ASN A 500 -38.38 6.71 -18.68
N SER A 501 -39.69 6.82 -18.40
CA SER A 501 -40.35 5.93 -17.44
C SER A 501 -40.26 4.43 -17.79
N THR A 502 -40.12 4.07 -19.06
CA THR A 502 -40.18 2.69 -19.55
C THR A 502 -38.97 2.26 -20.38
N ASP A 503 -38.23 3.22 -20.94
CA ASP A 503 -37.21 2.96 -21.97
C ASP A 503 -35.78 3.06 -21.40
N PHE A 504 -34.90 2.18 -21.87
CA PHE A 504 -33.56 1.99 -21.33
C PHE A 504 -32.51 1.76 -22.42
N LEU A 505 -31.30 2.24 -22.17
CA LEU A 505 -30.07 1.79 -22.82
C LEU A 505 -29.31 0.84 -21.90
N PHE A 506 -28.70 -0.18 -22.49
CA PHE A 506 -27.92 -1.19 -21.79
C PHE A 506 -26.57 -1.40 -22.46
N TRP A 507 -25.55 -1.63 -21.64
CA TRP A 507 -24.24 -2.15 -22.02
C TRP A 507 -23.94 -3.38 -21.17
N PHE A 508 -23.39 -4.41 -21.80
CA PHE A 508 -23.12 -5.70 -21.19
C PHE A 508 -21.65 -6.07 -21.29
N ARG A 509 -21.15 -6.72 -20.25
CA ARG A 509 -19.82 -7.34 -20.24
C ARG A 509 -19.94 -8.79 -19.80
N SER A 510 -19.21 -9.64 -20.51
CA SER A 510 -19.07 -11.05 -20.23
C SER A 510 -18.26 -11.28 -18.97
N HIS A 511 -18.34 -12.50 -18.45
CA HIS A 511 -17.46 -12.95 -17.39
C HIS A 511 -16.01 -12.81 -17.84
N THR A 512 -15.20 -12.13 -17.02
CA THR A 512 -13.76 -12.18 -17.13
C THR A 512 -13.27 -12.98 -15.94
N ALA A 513 -12.67 -14.14 -16.19
CA ALA A 513 -12.07 -14.94 -15.13
C ALA A 513 -10.93 -14.13 -14.48
N THR A 514 -11.20 -13.55 -13.32
CA THR A 514 -10.19 -12.94 -12.47
C THR A 514 -9.84 -13.94 -11.39
N GLU A 515 -8.66 -14.53 -11.55
CA GLU A 515 -8.07 -15.42 -10.56
C GLU A 515 -7.20 -14.58 -9.62
N ILE A 516 -7.68 -14.36 -8.39
CA ILE A 516 -6.88 -13.73 -7.35
C ILE A 516 -6.19 -14.85 -6.57
N LYS A 517 -4.86 -14.90 -6.65
CA LYS A 517 -4.06 -15.83 -5.86
C LYS A 517 -3.75 -15.15 -4.53
N TRP A 518 -4.32 -15.65 -3.44
CA TRP A 518 -4.03 -15.11 -2.11
C TRP A 518 -2.91 -15.91 -1.43
N GLY A 519 -1.99 -15.22 -0.77
CA GLY A 519 -0.97 -15.80 0.06
C GLY A 519 -1.56 -16.33 1.38
N GLY A 520 -1.72 -17.65 1.48
CA GLY A 520 -2.13 -18.39 2.68
C GLY A 520 -3.61 -18.74 2.75
N ALA A 521 -3.98 -19.92 3.24
CA ALA A 521 -5.30 -20.54 3.06
C ALA A 521 -6.54 -19.77 3.61
N LYS A 522 -7.67 -19.85 2.87
CA LYS A 522 -9.05 -19.75 3.43
C LYS A 522 -9.23 -21.00 4.28
N HIS A 523 -9.29 -20.86 5.61
CA HIS A 523 -9.27 -21.98 6.56
C HIS A 523 -10.25 -23.10 6.14
N HIS A 524 -9.73 -24.27 5.73
CA HIS A 524 -10.58 -25.43 5.44
C HIS A 524 -11.05 -26.04 6.76
N PRO A 525 -12.34 -26.39 6.92
CA PRO A 525 -12.87 -26.93 8.19
C PRO A 525 -12.19 -28.21 8.69
N GLU A 526 -11.48 -28.92 7.80
CA GLU A 526 -10.82 -30.20 8.08
C GLU A 526 -9.33 -30.05 8.43
N ASP A 527 -8.75 -28.86 8.27
CA ASP A 527 -7.37 -28.57 8.69
C ASP A 527 -7.34 -28.56 10.23
N LYS A 528 -6.99 -29.71 10.80
CA LYS A 528 -6.75 -29.85 12.24
C LYS A 528 -5.44 -29.18 12.57
N ASP A 529 -5.51 -27.92 13.00
CA ASP A 529 -4.39 -27.27 13.67
C ASP A 529 -3.95 -28.10 14.88
N ASP A 530 -2.64 -28.28 15.02
CA ASP A 530 -2.04 -28.91 16.19
C ASP A 530 -2.50 -28.16 17.44
N ARG A 531 -3.11 -28.86 18.40
CA ARG A 531 -3.87 -28.27 19.54
C ARG A 531 -3.00 -27.48 20.55
N GLY A 532 -1.76 -27.15 20.20
CA GLY A 532 -0.75 -26.59 21.10
C GLY A 532 -0.45 -25.11 20.93
N LYS A 533 -0.48 -24.53 19.72
CA LYS A 533 -0.11 -23.11 19.49
C LYS A 533 -0.71 -22.58 18.18
N MET A 534 -1.37 -21.42 18.20
CA MET A 534 -1.72 -20.66 16.99
C MET A 534 -1.24 -19.21 17.10
N HIS A 535 -0.64 -18.75 16.01
CA HIS A 535 0.21 -17.57 15.83
C HIS A 535 -0.42 -16.65 14.74
N PRO A 536 0.17 -15.49 14.36
CA PRO A 536 -0.07 -14.88 13.03
C PRO A 536 -0.06 -15.95 11.93
N ARG A 537 -0.68 -15.65 10.77
CA ARG A 537 -0.92 -16.60 9.65
C ARG A 537 0.14 -17.72 9.60
N SER A 538 -0.29 -18.95 9.85
CA SER A 538 0.58 -20.13 9.97
C SER A 538 0.98 -20.73 8.62
N SER A 539 0.20 -20.44 7.57
CA SER A 539 0.42 -20.94 6.22
C SER A 539 0.41 -19.81 5.21
N PHE A 540 1.42 -19.78 4.34
CA PHE A 540 1.55 -18.88 3.20
C PHE A 540 1.31 -19.59 1.86
N ASN A 541 0.76 -20.81 1.89
CA ASN A 541 0.43 -21.55 0.69
C ASN A 541 -0.58 -20.77 -0.15
N ALA A 542 -0.27 -20.61 -1.44
CA ALA A 542 -1.17 -19.92 -2.36
C ALA A 542 -2.51 -20.67 -2.43
N PHE A 543 -3.62 -19.94 -2.27
CA PHE A 543 -4.94 -20.44 -2.63
C PHE A 543 -5.58 -19.53 -3.67
N LEU A 544 -6.36 -20.14 -4.55
CA LEU A 544 -7.02 -19.45 -5.65
C LEU A 544 -8.42 -19.03 -5.20
N GLU A 545 -8.68 -17.73 -5.18
CA GLU A 545 -10.05 -17.24 -5.18
C GLU A 545 -10.45 -16.96 -6.62
N VAL A 546 -11.28 -17.87 -7.16
CA VAL A 546 -11.89 -17.69 -8.46
C VAL A 546 -13.14 -16.84 -8.26
N VAL A 547 -13.06 -15.57 -8.63
CA VAL A 547 -14.23 -14.69 -8.65
C VAL A 547 -15.08 -15.11 -9.84
N LYS A 548 -16.16 -15.87 -9.58
CA LYS A 548 -17.08 -16.32 -10.62
C LYS A 548 -18.15 -15.27 -10.89
N SER A 549 -18.60 -15.21 -12.15
CA SER A 549 -19.75 -14.40 -12.56
C SER A 549 -19.58 -12.88 -12.36
N ARG A 550 -18.35 -12.38 -12.48
CA ARG A 550 -18.05 -10.95 -12.58
C ARG A 550 -17.40 -10.57 -13.90
N SER A 551 -17.66 -9.36 -14.36
CA SER A 551 -16.98 -8.73 -15.49
C SER A 551 -15.84 -7.82 -15.02
N LEU A 552 -15.15 -7.20 -15.99
CA LEU A 552 -14.32 -6.02 -15.70
C LEU A 552 -15.16 -4.88 -15.12
N PRO A 553 -14.64 -4.14 -14.13
CA PRO A 553 -15.35 -3.01 -13.52
C PRO A 553 -15.50 -1.84 -14.50
N TRP A 554 -16.61 -1.11 -14.39
CA TRP A 554 -16.88 0.07 -15.23
C TRP A 554 -16.04 1.25 -14.77
N GLU A 555 -15.26 1.83 -15.68
CA GLU A 555 -14.43 3.00 -15.38
C GLU A 555 -15.32 4.25 -15.18
N THR A 556 -14.92 5.16 -14.30
CA THR A 556 -15.65 6.42 -14.07
C THR A 556 -15.85 7.23 -15.35
N GLY A 557 -14.85 7.22 -16.25
CA GLY A 557 -14.97 7.84 -17.57
C GLY A 557 -16.11 7.25 -18.40
N GLU A 558 -16.22 5.91 -18.42
CA GLU A 558 -17.26 5.18 -19.15
C GLU A 558 -18.66 5.50 -18.60
N ILE A 559 -18.81 5.50 -17.27
CA ILE A 559 -20.08 5.87 -16.61
C ILE A 559 -20.47 7.31 -16.91
N ASN A 560 -19.50 8.25 -16.91
CA ASN A 560 -19.78 9.65 -17.25
C ASN A 560 -20.24 9.81 -18.70
N ALA A 561 -19.67 9.07 -19.65
CA ALA A 561 -20.15 9.06 -21.03
C ALA A 561 -21.55 8.48 -21.16
N ILE A 562 -21.85 7.38 -20.46
CA ILE A 562 -23.19 6.78 -20.44
C ILE A 562 -24.21 7.80 -19.91
N HIS A 563 -23.92 8.48 -18.80
CA HIS A 563 -24.80 9.52 -18.26
C HIS A 563 -24.96 10.72 -19.20
N SER A 564 -23.90 11.14 -19.88
CA SER A 564 -23.98 12.21 -20.88
C SER A 564 -24.88 11.80 -22.04
N LEU A 565 -24.71 10.60 -22.60
CA LEU A 565 -25.56 10.08 -23.66
C LEU A 565 -27.02 9.95 -23.22
N GLN A 566 -27.26 9.55 -21.97
CA GLN A 566 -28.60 9.44 -21.40
C GLN A 566 -29.35 10.78 -21.37
N LEU A 567 -28.69 11.84 -20.88
CA LEU A 567 -29.28 13.19 -20.82
C LEU A 567 -29.62 13.68 -22.23
N ILE A 568 -28.67 13.53 -23.14
CA ILE A 568 -28.79 13.85 -24.56
C ILE A 568 -30.00 13.17 -25.19
N MET A 569 -30.14 11.86 -24.96
CA MET A 569 -31.24 11.09 -25.51
C MET A 569 -32.57 11.57 -24.93
N ARG A 570 -32.64 11.81 -23.61
CA ARG A 570 -33.85 12.30 -22.96
C ARG A 570 -34.33 13.62 -23.58
N ASP A 571 -33.42 14.55 -23.82
CA ASP A 571 -33.72 15.86 -24.44
C ASP A 571 -34.22 15.68 -25.88
N SER A 572 -33.50 14.88 -26.69
CA SER A 572 -33.88 14.60 -28.09
C SER A 572 -35.24 13.90 -28.19
N PHE A 573 -35.55 12.97 -27.28
CA PHE A 573 -36.84 12.27 -27.26
C PHE A 573 -37.99 13.14 -26.77
N GLN A 574 -37.72 14.10 -25.89
CA GLN A 574 -38.72 15.07 -25.48
C GLN A 574 -39.05 16.00 -26.65
N GLU A 575 -38.07 16.47 -27.41
CA GLU A 575 -38.29 17.25 -28.64
C GLU A 575 -39.09 16.47 -29.72
N ILE A 576 -38.81 15.18 -29.91
CA ILE A 576 -39.56 14.34 -30.86
C ILE A 576 -41.00 14.09 -30.40
N LYS A 577 -41.24 13.92 -29.09
CA LYS A 577 -42.60 13.80 -28.53
C LYS A 577 -43.39 15.11 -28.63
N GLU A 578 -42.73 16.26 -28.49
CA GLU A 578 -43.36 17.58 -28.54
C GLU A 578 -43.60 18.08 -29.98
N ASN A 579 -42.72 17.75 -30.94
CA ASN A 579 -42.79 18.27 -32.31
C ASN A 579 -43.22 17.22 -33.38
N GLY A 580 -43.43 15.96 -33.00
CA GLY A 580 -43.68 14.85 -33.93
C GLY A 580 -42.41 14.40 -34.67
N PRO A 581 -42.42 13.23 -35.34
CA PRO A 581 -41.26 12.77 -36.10
C PRO A 581 -40.96 13.78 -37.22
N LYS A 582 -39.73 14.30 -37.26
CA LYS A 582 -39.24 15.05 -38.42
C LYS A 582 -39.24 14.07 -39.60
N LEU A 583 -40.24 14.17 -40.47
CA LEU A 583 -40.22 13.56 -41.79
C LEU A 583 -39.02 14.16 -42.54
N ALA A 584 -37.91 13.44 -42.52
CA ALA A 584 -36.81 13.67 -43.44
C ALA A 584 -37.35 13.38 -44.86
N ILE A 585 -37.61 14.46 -45.60
CA ILE A 585 -37.79 14.40 -47.04
C ILE A 585 -36.43 13.98 -47.60
N HIS A 586 -36.32 12.72 -48.00
CA HIS A 586 -35.21 12.25 -48.82
C HIS A 586 -35.18 13.03 -50.15
N ALA A 587 -34.02 13.61 -50.46
CA ALA A 587 -33.54 13.86 -51.80
C ALA A 587 -32.05 13.47 -51.86
#